data_AF-A0A915MEG7-F1
#
_entry.id   AF-A0A915MEG7-F1
#
_cell.length_a   1.000
_cell.length_b   1.000
_cell.length_c   1.000
_cell.angle_alpha   90.00
_cell.angle_beta   90.00
_cell.angle_gamma   90.00
#
_symmetry.space_group_name_H-M   'P 1'
#
loop_
_entity.id
_entity.type
_entity.pdbx_description
1 polymer ?
#
loop_
_entity_poly.entity_id
_entity_poly.type
_entity_poly.pdbx_seq_one_letter_code
_entity_poly.pdbx_strand_id
1 'polypeptide(L)'
;MLKQSLLLKRWRNAWKICESLKEPNSWKEFANATMKDCNIELSVRIFRHLGDVAMVWALEELLIIGWMRRDIQHWERALELAAQIAPDELPYIAKEYAIQLEFMGQHEQSIRYYEQAIIPIKEEDYEINEELDEHNWVCKSGLARMALHTGDLKRGVEIALQLPSRLAKRDCGIVLEQLRQYDEAGAVYEAGQFYDRAAAAYLKGRNL
;
A
#
# COMPACT_ATOMS: atom_id res chain seq x y z
N MET A 1 9.40 -7.87 -36.93
CA MET A 1 8.25 -8.78 -36.72
C MET A 1 7.95 -8.99 -35.24
N LEU A 2 8.92 -9.46 -34.43
CA LEU A 2 8.72 -9.66 -32.98
C LEU A 2 8.27 -8.39 -32.24
N LYS A 3 9.01 -7.28 -32.34
CA LYS A 3 8.69 -6.00 -31.68
C LYS A 3 7.26 -5.50 -31.96
N GLN A 4 6.79 -5.64 -33.19
CA GLN A 4 5.42 -5.26 -33.56
C GLN A 4 4.38 -6.18 -32.91
N SER A 5 4.64 -7.49 -32.81
CA SER A 5 3.75 -8.41 -32.11
C SER A 5 3.71 -8.17 -30.59
N LEU A 6 4.83 -7.76 -29.99
CA LEU A 6 4.91 -7.39 -28.57
C LEU A 6 4.14 -6.10 -28.28
N LEU A 7 4.29 -5.06 -29.12
CA LEU A 7 3.53 -3.81 -29.00
C LEU A 7 2.02 -4.02 -29.11
N LEU A 8 1.60 -4.92 -30.01
CA LEU A 8 0.19 -5.27 -30.20
C LEU A 8 -0.32 -6.33 -29.21
N LYS A 9 0.48 -6.71 -28.20
CA LYS A 9 0.17 -7.72 -27.17
C LYS A 9 -0.30 -9.06 -27.75
N ARG A 10 0.19 -9.42 -28.95
CA ARG A 10 -0.14 -10.68 -29.62
C ARG A 10 0.77 -11.80 -29.13
N TRP A 11 0.64 -12.15 -27.85
CA TRP A 11 1.56 -13.05 -27.13
C TRP A 11 1.73 -14.42 -27.77
N ARG A 12 0.65 -15.03 -28.28
CA ARG A 12 0.72 -16.32 -28.99
C ARG A 12 1.57 -16.25 -30.26
N ASN A 13 1.53 -15.12 -30.97
CA ASN A 13 2.33 -14.92 -32.17
C ASN A 13 3.79 -14.60 -31.81
N ALA A 14 4.00 -13.80 -30.77
CA ALA A 14 5.34 -13.50 -30.25
C ALA A 14 6.07 -14.80 -29.83
N TRP A 15 5.37 -15.71 -29.14
CA TRP A 15 5.91 -17.02 -28.75
C TRP A 15 6.42 -17.83 -29.95
N LYS A 16 5.57 -18.01 -30.98
CA LYS A 16 5.94 -18.73 -32.21
C LYS A 16 7.13 -18.08 -32.93
N ILE A 17 7.18 -16.75 -32.95
CA ILE A 17 8.31 -16.02 -33.55
C ILE A 17 9.59 -16.30 -32.76
N CYS A 18 9.57 -16.21 -31.42
CA CYS A 18 10.73 -16.50 -30.59
C CYS A 18 11.20 -17.97 -30.71
N GLU A 19 10.28 -18.93 -30.80
CA GLU A 19 10.61 -20.35 -31.07
C GLU A 19 11.31 -20.52 -32.43
N SER A 20 10.85 -19.80 -33.46
CA SER A 20 11.46 -19.87 -34.79
C SER A 20 12.85 -19.21 -34.86
N LEU A 21 13.05 -18.14 -34.09
CA LEU A 21 14.31 -17.38 -34.05
C LEU A 21 15.40 -18.10 -33.24
N LYS A 22 15.03 -18.87 -32.20
CA LYS A 22 15.96 -19.60 -31.30
C LYS A 22 17.03 -18.71 -30.64
N GLU A 23 16.79 -17.40 -30.57
CA GLU A 23 17.72 -16.46 -29.95
C GLU A 23 17.29 -16.15 -28.51
N PRO A 24 18.19 -16.29 -27.51
CA PRO A 24 17.86 -16.00 -26.12
C PRO A 24 17.51 -14.52 -25.88
N ASN A 25 18.07 -13.60 -26.66
CA ASN A 25 17.77 -12.17 -26.56
C ASN A 25 16.32 -11.85 -26.96
N SER A 26 15.78 -12.56 -27.96
CA SER A 26 14.38 -12.42 -28.40
C SER A 26 13.40 -12.83 -27.29
N TRP A 27 13.72 -13.89 -26.53
CA TRP A 27 12.94 -14.32 -25.37
C TRP A 27 13.04 -13.35 -24.19
N LYS A 28 14.22 -12.74 -23.94
CA LYS A 28 14.36 -11.67 -22.93
C LYS A 28 13.56 -10.42 -23.30
N GLU A 29 13.58 -9.99 -24.57
CA GLU A 29 12.73 -8.88 -25.04
C GLU A 29 11.24 -9.19 -24.85
N PHE A 30 10.83 -10.44 -25.13
CA PHE A 30 9.45 -10.88 -24.90
C PHE A 30 9.09 -10.85 -23.40
N ALA A 31 9.94 -11.42 -22.54
CA ALA A 31 9.73 -11.41 -21.09
C ALA A 31 9.64 -9.98 -20.52
N ASN A 32 10.50 -9.07 -20.98
CA ASN A 32 10.44 -7.67 -20.56
C ASN A 32 9.12 -6.99 -20.99
N ALA A 33 8.60 -7.33 -22.16
CA ALA A 33 7.31 -6.81 -22.62
C ALA A 33 6.14 -7.37 -21.79
N THR A 34 6.17 -8.65 -21.41
CA THR A 34 5.12 -9.26 -20.57
C THR A 34 5.19 -8.77 -19.13
N MET A 35 6.39 -8.53 -18.59
CA MET A 35 6.57 -7.92 -17.27
C MET A 35 6.04 -6.49 -17.22
N LYS A 36 6.29 -5.67 -18.25
CA LYS A 36 5.72 -4.32 -18.36
C LYS A 36 4.20 -4.30 -18.48
N ASP A 37 3.62 -5.36 -19.03
CA ASP A 37 2.15 -5.55 -19.11
C ASP A 37 1.58 -6.20 -17.84
N CYS A 38 2.41 -6.46 -16.82
CA CYS A 38 2.07 -7.20 -15.60
C CYS A 38 1.49 -8.61 -15.85
N ASN A 39 1.78 -9.22 -17.00
CA ASN A 39 1.40 -10.60 -17.30
C ASN A 39 2.44 -11.56 -16.69
N ILE A 40 2.38 -11.69 -15.36
CA ILE A 40 3.32 -12.46 -14.55
C ILE A 40 3.30 -13.94 -14.95
N GLU A 41 2.12 -14.52 -15.17
CA GLU A 41 1.99 -15.95 -15.52
C GLU A 41 2.70 -16.29 -16.84
N LEU A 42 2.54 -15.45 -17.87
CA LEU A 42 3.25 -15.65 -19.13
C LEU A 42 4.75 -15.39 -18.97
N SER A 43 5.14 -14.42 -18.16
CA SER A 43 6.55 -14.14 -17.85
C SER A 43 7.22 -15.34 -17.19
N VAL A 44 6.58 -15.96 -16.19
CA VAL A 44 7.03 -17.21 -15.55
C VAL A 44 7.27 -18.31 -16.59
N ARG A 45 6.33 -18.51 -17.52
CA ARG A 45 6.47 -19.53 -18.58
C ARG A 45 7.68 -19.25 -19.48
N ILE A 46 7.92 -17.98 -19.82
CA ILE A 46 9.09 -17.59 -20.64
C ILE A 46 10.40 -17.83 -19.87
N PHE A 47 10.49 -17.44 -18.60
CA PHE A 47 11.71 -17.63 -17.80
C PHE A 47 11.98 -19.11 -17.48
N ARG A 48 10.94 -19.93 -17.30
CA ARG A 48 11.08 -21.39 -17.22
C ARG A 48 11.68 -21.96 -18.52
N HIS A 49 11.24 -21.48 -19.67
CA HIS A 49 11.79 -21.88 -20.97
C HIS A 49 13.25 -21.42 -21.15
N LEU A 50 13.62 -20.27 -20.58
CA LEU A 50 15.01 -19.78 -20.58
C LEU A 50 15.91 -20.51 -19.56
N GLY A 51 15.34 -21.30 -18.64
CA GLY A 51 16.08 -21.91 -17.55
C GLY A 51 16.56 -20.90 -16.49
N ASP A 52 15.96 -19.70 -16.46
CA ASP A 52 16.28 -18.66 -15.48
C ASP A 52 15.55 -18.96 -14.17
N VAL A 53 16.08 -19.93 -13.42
CA VAL A 53 15.45 -20.41 -12.18
C VAL A 53 15.25 -19.28 -11.19
N ALA A 54 16.22 -18.36 -11.04
CA ALA A 54 16.10 -17.24 -10.12
C ALA A 54 14.90 -16.35 -10.44
N MET A 55 14.71 -15.99 -11.72
CA MET A 55 13.58 -15.16 -12.13
C MET A 55 12.23 -15.88 -12.03
N VAL A 56 12.20 -17.19 -12.31
CA VAL A 56 10.99 -18.01 -12.13
C VAL A 56 10.52 -18.00 -10.69
N TRP A 57 11.45 -18.20 -9.75
CA TRP A 57 11.16 -18.18 -8.32
C TRP A 57 10.65 -16.79 -7.90
N ALA A 58 11.38 -15.72 -8.23
CA ALA A 58 10.96 -14.35 -7.90
C ALA A 58 9.56 -13.99 -8.42
N LEU A 59 9.23 -14.37 -9.66
CA LEU A 59 7.91 -14.09 -10.25
C LEU A 59 6.79 -14.95 -9.67
N GLU A 60 7.05 -16.22 -9.38
CA GLU A 60 6.08 -17.10 -8.72
C GLU A 60 5.84 -16.67 -7.27
N GLU A 61 6.87 -16.19 -6.58
CA GLU A 61 6.79 -15.67 -5.22
C GLU A 61 5.94 -14.39 -5.14
N LEU A 62 6.18 -13.42 -6.02
CA LEU A 62 5.35 -12.22 -6.13
C LEU A 62 3.90 -12.56 -6.50
N LEU A 63 3.69 -13.56 -7.35
CA LEU A 63 2.35 -14.04 -7.72
C LEU A 63 1.64 -14.65 -6.52
N ILE A 64 2.30 -15.50 -5.74
CA ILE A 64 1.72 -16.17 -4.56
C ILE A 64 1.36 -15.13 -3.48
N ILE A 65 2.26 -14.20 -3.17
CA ILE A 65 2.00 -13.14 -2.20
C ILE A 65 0.82 -12.28 -2.66
N GLY A 66 0.79 -11.87 -3.92
CA GLY A 66 -0.32 -11.09 -4.49
C GLY A 66 -1.66 -11.83 -4.47
N TRP A 67 -1.66 -13.11 -4.84
CA TRP A 67 -2.86 -13.97 -4.82
C TRP A 67 -3.39 -14.18 -3.39
N MET A 68 -2.51 -14.45 -2.42
CA MET A 68 -2.92 -14.66 -1.03
C MET A 68 -3.55 -13.40 -0.43
N ARG A 69 -3.01 -12.22 -0.72
CA ARG A 69 -3.56 -10.92 -0.27
C ARG A 69 -4.91 -10.61 -0.91
N ARG A 70 -5.02 -10.74 -2.24
CA ARG A 70 -6.19 -10.25 -2.99
C ARG A 70 -7.34 -11.25 -3.05
N ASP A 71 -7.05 -12.51 -3.32
CA ASP A 71 -8.09 -13.49 -3.67
C ASP A 71 -8.53 -14.35 -2.48
N ILE A 72 -7.63 -14.57 -1.50
CA ILE A 72 -7.88 -15.51 -0.39
C ILE A 72 -7.92 -14.82 0.98
N GLN A 73 -7.52 -13.53 1.07
CA GLN A 73 -7.47 -12.74 2.31
C GLN A 73 -6.72 -13.44 3.47
N HIS A 74 -5.76 -14.31 3.16
CA HIS A 74 -4.91 -14.97 4.16
C HIS A 74 -3.68 -14.11 4.48
N TRP A 75 -3.93 -12.95 5.09
CA TRP A 75 -2.93 -11.92 5.37
C TRP A 75 -1.79 -12.40 6.26
N GLU A 76 -2.09 -13.15 7.32
CA GLU A 76 -1.07 -13.66 8.24
C GLU A 76 -0.07 -14.58 7.53
N ARG A 77 -0.58 -15.49 6.69
CA ARG A 77 0.28 -16.39 5.91
C ARG A 77 1.09 -15.63 4.84
N ALA A 78 0.49 -14.63 4.21
CA ALA A 78 1.18 -13.77 3.26
C ALA A 78 2.32 -12.98 3.93
N LEU A 79 2.10 -12.47 5.14
CA LEU A 79 3.10 -11.78 5.95
C LEU A 79 4.24 -12.70 6.39
N GLU A 80 3.94 -13.92 6.85
CA GLU A 80 4.95 -14.92 7.20
C GLU A 80 5.88 -15.25 6.02
N LEU A 81 5.29 -15.46 4.85
CA LEU A 81 6.06 -15.77 3.64
C LEU A 81 6.88 -14.56 3.18
N ALA A 82 6.30 -13.36 3.21
CA ALA A 82 7.02 -12.14 2.88
C ALA A 82 8.18 -11.88 3.85
N ALA A 83 7.99 -12.11 5.15
CA ALA A 83 9.07 -11.95 6.14
C ALA A 83 10.28 -12.84 5.83
N GLN A 84 10.06 -14.03 5.29
CA GLN A 84 11.14 -14.98 4.97
C GLN A 84 11.81 -14.67 3.62
N ILE A 85 11.04 -14.21 2.64
CA ILE A 85 11.44 -14.23 1.23
C ILE A 85 11.57 -12.82 0.64
N ALA A 86 10.70 -11.89 1.03
CA ALA A 86 10.64 -10.52 0.52
C ALA A 86 10.42 -9.52 1.69
N PRO A 87 11.42 -9.32 2.56
CA PRO A 87 11.26 -8.49 3.75
C PRO A 87 10.94 -7.02 3.40
N ASP A 88 11.37 -6.55 2.23
CA ASP A 88 11.09 -5.19 1.74
C ASP A 88 9.60 -4.99 1.38
N GLU A 89 8.88 -6.06 1.04
CA GLU A 89 7.44 -6.02 0.76
C GLU A 89 6.60 -5.98 2.03
N LEU A 90 7.16 -6.42 3.16
CA LEU A 90 6.45 -6.60 4.43
C LEU A 90 5.68 -5.34 4.89
N PRO A 91 6.27 -4.14 4.87
CA PRO A 91 5.56 -2.93 5.30
C PRO A 91 4.35 -2.60 4.42
N TYR A 92 4.41 -2.90 3.12
CA TYR A 92 3.31 -2.69 2.19
C TYR A 92 2.18 -3.68 2.44
N ILE A 93 2.51 -4.95 2.74
CA ILE A 93 1.51 -5.96 3.12
C ILE A 93 0.83 -5.58 4.43
N ALA A 94 1.62 -5.20 5.43
CA ALA A 94 1.13 -4.82 6.75
C ALA A 94 0.18 -3.63 6.65
N LYS A 95 0.49 -2.62 5.83
CA LYS A 95 -0.40 -1.48 5.55
C LYS A 95 -1.74 -1.93 4.95
N GLU A 96 -1.72 -2.75 3.90
CA GLU A 96 -2.95 -3.24 3.24
C GLU A 96 -3.80 -4.06 4.21
N TYR A 97 -3.18 -4.91 5.02
CA TYR A 97 -3.88 -5.68 6.03
C TYR A 97 -4.49 -4.78 7.12
N ALA A 98 -3.76 -3.76 7.58
CA ALA A 98 -4.25 -2.80 8.56
C ALA A 98 -5.47 -2.02 8.04
N ILE A 99 -5.49 -1.64 6.76
CA ILE A 99 -6.65 -1.01 6.10
C ILE A 99 -7.86 -1.95 6.11
N GLN A 100 -7.66 -3.24 5.80
CA GLN A 100 -8.74 -4.22 5.84
C GLN A 100 -9.28 -4.42 7.26
N LEU A 101 -8.41 -4.50 8.27
CA LEU A 101 -8.79 -4.59 9.68
C LEU A 101 -9.55 -3.35 10.15
N GLU A 102 -9.13 -2.16 9.71
CA GLU A 102 -9.82 -0.89 9.94
C GLU A 102 -11.25 -0.95 9.37
N PHE A 103 -11.41 -1.42 8.13
CA PHE A 103 -12.73 -1.57 7.51
C PHE A 103 -13.63 -2.56 8.26
N MET A 104 -13.05 -3.63 8.82
CA MET A 104 -13.77 -4.60 9.65
C MET A 104 -14.04 -4.12 11.09
N GLY A 105 -13.55 -2.94 11.48
CA GLY A 105 -13.69 -2.39 12.83
C GLY A 105 -12.76 -3.01 13.88
N GLN A 106 -11.75 -3.77 13.46
CA GLN A 106 -10.77 -4.40 14.35
C GLN A 106 -9.65 -3.41 14.71
N HIS A 107 -10.00 -2.36 15.44
CA HIS A 107 -9.14 -1.20 15.66
C HIS A 107 -7.79 -1.54 16.34
N GLU A 108 -7.80 -2.36 17.39
CA GLU A 108 -6.58 -2.70 18.15
C GLU A 108 -5.57 -3.50 17.30
N GLN A 109 -6.05 -4.45 16.50
CA GLN A 109 -5.19 -5.21 15.59
C GLN A 109 -4.68 -4.34 14.45
N SER A 110 -5.54 -3.48 13.88
CA SER A 110 -5.17 -2.54 12.82
C SER A 110 -4.02 -1.64 13.23
N ILE A 111 -4.02 -1.12 14.47
CA ILE A 111 -2.92 -0.29 15.02
C ILE A 111 -1.59 -1.02 14.93
N ARG A 112 -1.53 -2.28 15.38
CA ARG A 112 -0.29 -3.05 15.41
C ARG A 112 0.32 -3.21 14.01
N TYR A 113 -0.51 -3.45 13.01
CA TYR A 113 -0.04 -3.62 11.64
C TYR A 113 0.34 -2.29 10.99
N TYR A 114 -0.38 -1.20 11.27
CA TYR A 114 0.07 0.12 10.80
C TYR A 114 1.39 0.54 11.44
N GLU A 115 1.63 0.24 12.72
CA GLU A 115 2.91 0.52 13.38
C GLU A 115 4.05 -0.27 12.74
N GLN A 116 3.83 -1.56 12.44
CA GLN A 116 4.79 -2.41 11.73
C GLN A 116 5.01 -1.98 10.27
N ALA A 117 4.03 -1.32 9.66
CA ALA A 117 4.10 -0.86 8.29
C ALA A 117 4.90 0.44 8.10
N ILE A 118 5.27 1.15 9.17
CA ILE A 118 6.07 2.37 9.07
C ILE A 118 7.51 1.99 8.73
N ILE A 119 8.00 2.54 7.62
CA ILE A 119 9.39 2.37 7.20
C ILE A 119 10.19 3.54 7.77
N PRO A 120 11.23 3.29 8.60
CA PRO A 120 12.06 4.36 9.16
C PRO A 120 12.88 5.04 8.05
N ILE A 121 12.81 6.37 8.00
CA ILE A 121 13.64 7.20 7.14
C ILE A 121 15.01 7.33 7.81
N LYS A 122 16.10 7.01 7.10
CA LYS A 122 17.46 7.13 7.64
C LYS A 122 18.00 8.53 7.36
N GLU A 123 18.80 9.07 8.28
CA GLU A 123 19.40 10.41 8.13
C GLU A 123 20.31 10.53 6.88
N GLU A 124 20.77 9.41 6.35
CA GLU A 124 21.61 9.31 5.15
C GLU A 124 20.80 9.39 3.85
N ASP A 125 19.47 9.34 3.92
CA ASP A 125 18.56 9.44 2.77
C ASP A 125 18.33 10.94 2.44
N TYR A 126 19.35 11.59 1.87
CA TYR A 126 19.29 13.02 1.49
C TYR A 126 18.34 13.32 0.31
N GLU A 127 17.83 12.28 -0.36
CA GLU A 127 16.88 12.42 -1.47
C GLU A 127 15.44 12.31 -0.95
N ILE A 128 14.62 13.28 -1.32
CA ILE A 128 13.17 13.26 -1.05
C ILE A 128 12.58 12.04 -1.76
N ASN A 129 12.10 11.08 -0.97
CA ASN A 129 11.39 9.91 -1.48
C ASN A 129 9.88 10.11 -1.27
N GLU A 130 9.25 10.79 -2.23
CA GLU A 130 7.82 11.14 -2.17
C GLU A 130 6.92 9.90 -2.01
N GLU A 131 7.30 8.76 -2.62
CA GLU A 131 6.54 7.50 -2.51
C GLU A 131 6.60 6.91 -1.10
N LEU A 132 7.79 6.94 -0.48
CA LEU A 132 8.00 6.48 0.89
C LEU A 132 7.27 7.37 1.90
N ASP A 133 7.35 8.68 1.70
CA ASP A 133 6.64 9.68 2.50
C ASP A 133 5.13 9.46 2.41
N GLU A 134 4.59 9.30 1.20
CA GLU A 134 3.17 9.02 0.98
C GLU A 134 2.74 7.72 1.66
N HIS A 135 3.51 6.64 1.51
CA HIS A 135 3.25 5.37 2.20
C HIS A 135 3.18 5.57 3.72
N ASN A 136 4.18 6.23 4.31
CA ASN A 136 4.23 6.48 5.74
C ASN A 136 3.10 7.40 6.23
N TRP A 137 2.67 8.38 5.41
CA TRP A 137 1.52 9.22 5.73
C TRP A 137 0.21 8.44 5.73
N VAL A 138 0.03 7.48 4.83
CA VAL A 138 -1.14 6.59 4.84
C VAL A 138 -1.16 5.79 6.14
N CYS A 139 -0.03 5.18 6.53
CA CYS A 139 0.09 4.43 7.78
C CYS A 139 -0.22 5.31 9.01
N LYS A 140 0.38 6.50 9.09
CA LYS A 140 0.14 7.46 10.18
C LYS A 140 -1.32 7.94 10.21
N SER A 141 -1.94 8.11 9.05
CA SER A 141 -3.35 8.49 8.95
C SER A 141 -4.27 7.40 9.49
N GLY A 142 -3.99 6.14 9.17
CA GLY A 142 -4.65 4.97 9.76
C GLY A 142 -4.47 4.93 11.27
N LEU A 143 -3.23 5.07 11.76
CA LEU A 143 -2.94 5.11 13.21
C LEU A 143 -3.70 6.21 13.93
N ALA A 144 -3.75 7.42 13.36
CA ALA A 144 -4.49 8.52 13.96
C ALA A 144 -5.96 8.14 14.14
N ARG A 145 -6.64 7.68 13.08
CA ARG A 145 -8.05 7.27 13.16
C ARG A 145 -8.26 6.12 14.15
N MET A 146 -7.40 5.09 14.11
CA MET A 146 -7.57 3.94 14.99
C MET A 146 -7.32 4.27 16.46
N ALA A 147 -6.30 5.09 16.77
CA ALA A 147 -6.05 5.57 18.13
C ALA A 147 -7.22 6.39 18.68
N LEU A 148 -7.87 7.21 17.83
CA LEU A 148 -9.09 7.92 18.20
C LEU A 148 -10.23 6.93 18.54
N HIS A 149 -10.44 5.90 17.71
CA HIS A 149 -11.47 4.88 17.94
C HIS A 149 -11.22 4.02 19.19
N THR A 150 -9.96 3.76 19.57
CA THR A 150 -9.61 3.01 20.79
C THR A 150 -9.59 3.87 22.04
N GLY A 151 -9.81 5.19 21.93
CA GLY A 151 -9.90 6.12 23.05
C GLY A 151 -8.57 6.77 23.47
N ASP A 152 -7.46 6.52 22.77
CA ASP A 152 -6.21 7.25 22.95
C ASP A 152 -6.25 8.56 22.15
N LEU A 153 -7.10 9.47 22.62
CA LEU A 153 -7.38 10.74 21.94
C LEU A 153 -6.13 11.61 21.80
N LYS A 154 -5.28 11.64 22.83
CA LYS A 154 -4.05 12.46 22.83
C LYS A 154 -3.13 12.06 21.69
N ARG A 155 -2.82 10.77 21.60
CA ARG A 155 -1.97 10.22 20.54
C ARG A 155 -2.62 10.41 19.17
N GLY A 156 -3.91 10.11 19.04
CA GLY A 156 -4.63 10.24 17.77
C GLY A 156 -4.63 11.67 17.22
N VAL A 157 -4.90 12.66 18.08
CA VAL A 157 -4.89 14.08 17.70
C VAL A 157 -3.48 14.56 17.36
N GLU A 158 -2.47 14.20 18.16
CA GLU A 158 -1.07 14.58 17.90
C GLU A 158 -0.61 14.11 16.52
N ILE A 159 -0.86 12.84 16.19
CA ILE A 159 -0.52 12.29 14.88
C ILE A 159 -1.31 13.03 13.79
N ALA A 160 -2.61 13.25 13.97
CA ALA A 160 -3.45 13.92 12.98
C ALA A 160 -2.96 15.33 12.63
N LEU A 161 -2.52 16.11 13.63
CA LEU A 161 -2.01 17.47 13.42
C LEU A 161 -0.73 17.51 12.58
N GLN A 162 0.13 16.49 12.73
CA GLN A 162 1.39 16.35 12.00
C GLN A 162 1.21 15.88 10.55
N LEU A 163 0.04 15.37 10.17
CA LEU A 163 -0.21 14.91 8.81
C LEU A 163 -0.25 16.09 7.81
N PRO A 164 0.44 15.99 6.66
CA PRO A 164 0.39 17.05 5.64
C PRO A 164 -0.94 17.04 4.88
N SER A 165 -1.58 15.88 4.75
CA SER A 165 -2.84 15.74 4.00
C SER A 165 -4.01 16.41 4.73
N ARG A 166 -4.63 17.39 4.06
CA ARG A 166 -5.88 18.02 4.52
C ARG A 166 -7.01 16.99 4.63
N LEU A 167 -7.10 16.04 3.68
CA LEU A 167 -8.13 15.00 3.71
C LEU A 167 -7.99 14.09 4.94
N ALA A 168 -6.76 13.70 5.28
CA ALA A 168 -6.51 12.89 6.47
C ALA A 168 -6.95 13.59 7.76
N LYS A 169 -6.67 14.89 7.89
CA LYS A 169 -7.14 15.72 9.01
C LYS A 169 -8.67 15.79 9.06
N ARG A 170 -9.32 15.99 7.91
CA ARG A 170 -10.79 15.98 7.82
C ARG A 170 -11.37 14.67 8.34
N ASP A 171 -10.80 13.55 7.92
CA ASP A 171 -11.31 12.22 8.29
C ASP A 171 -11.11 11.95 9.79
N CYS A 172 -9.97 12.36 10.38
CA CYS A 172 -9.76 12.32 11.83
C CYS A 172 -10.75 13.23 12.59
N GLY A 173 -11.01 14.43 12.07
CA GLY A 173 -12.00 15.34 12.63
C GLY A 173 -13.41 14.74 12.64
N ILE A 174 -13.81 14.01 11.59
CA ILE A 174 -15.11 13.32 11.54
C ILE A 174 -15.20 12.26 12.63
N VAL A 175 -14.14 11.49 12.86
CA VAL A 175 -14.09 10.49 13.95
C VAL A 175 -14.25 11.17 15.31
N LEU A 176 -13.55 12.28 15.55
CA LEU A 176 -13.67 13.06 16.79
C LEU A 176 -15.09 13.61 17.02
N GLU A 177 -15.75 14.11 15.96
CA GLU A 177 -17.15 14.54 16.04
C GLU A 177 -18.10 13.39 16.42
N GLN A 178 -17.89 12.19 15.86
CA GLN A 178 -18.68 11.01 16.21
C GLN A 178 -18.49 10.62 17.68
N LEU A 179 -17.27 10.79 18.20
CA LEU A 179 -16.92 10.57 19.61
C LEU A 179 -17.31 11.74 20.53
N ARG A 180 -17.95 12.79 19.99
CA ARG A 180 -18.37 14.00 20.71
C ARG A 180 -17.21 14.81 21.32
N GLN A 181 -16.00 14.64 20.80
CA GLN A 181 -14.80 15.39 21.17
C GLN A 181 -14.70 16.63 20.27
N TYR A 182 -15.53 17.63 20.55
CA TYR A 182 -15.74 18.75 19.63
C TYR A 182 -14.59 19.76 19.64
N ASP A 183 -13.92 19.95 20.77
CA ASP A 183 -12.80 20.90 20.87
C ASP A 183 -11.59 20.39 20.07
N GLU A 184 -11.27 19.10 20.20
CA GLU A 184 -10.24 18.41 19.44
C GLU A 184 -10.61 18.33 17.95
N ALA A 185 -11.87 18.03 17.63
CA ALA A 185 -12.34 18.03 16.24
C ALA A 185 -12.13 19.40 15.57
N GLY A 186 -12.47 20.47 16.28
CA GLY A 186 -12.23 21.84 15.84
C GLY A 186 -10.75 22.10 15.55
N ALA A 187 -9.86 21.74 16.47
CA ALA A 187 -8.42 21.95 16.33
C ALA A 187 -7.84 21.22 15.10
N VAL A 188 -8.25 19.97 14.89
CA VAL A 188 -7.82 19.18 13.72
C VAL A 188 -8.38 19.78 12.42
N TYR A 189 -9.63 20.27 12.40
CA TYR A 189 -10.20 20.95 11.25
C TYR A 189 -9.51 22.28 10.93
N GLU A 190 -9.15 23.08 11.94
CA GLU A 190 -8.37 24.31 11.74
C GLU A 190 -6.99 24.01 11.14
N ALA A 191 -6.31 22.99 11.66
CA ALA A 191 -5.03 22.53 11.10
C ALA A 191 -5.16 21.97 9.68
N GLY A 192 -6.35 21.50 9.29
CA GLY A 192 -6.72 21.11 7.93
C GLY A 192 -7.24 22.26 7.07
N GLN A 193 -7.34 23.48 7.63
CA GLN A 193 -7.93 24.68 7.03
C GLN A 193 -9.39 24.47 6.58
N PHE A 194 -10.18 23.69 7.34
CA PHE A 194 -11.62 23.53 7.19
C PHE A 194 -12.36 24.41 8.20
N TYR A 195 -12.20 25.73 8.08
CA TYR A 195 -12.67 26.69 9.07
C TYR A 195 -14.19 26.63 9.31
N ASP A 196 -14.98 26.38 8.27
CA ASP A 196 -16.45 26.25 8.41
C ASP A 196 -16.84 25.07 9.30
N ARG A 197 -16.16 23.92 9.12
CA ARG A 197 -16.38 22.73 9.96
C ARG A 197 -15.83 22.93 11.37
N ALA A 198 -14.67 23.57 11.51
CA ALA A 198 -14.11 23.88 12.82
C ALA A 198 -15.06 24.76 13.64
N ALA A 199 -15.59 25.84 13.05
CA ALA A 199 -16.55 26.71 13.70
C ALA A 199 -17.82 25.95 14.11
N ALA A 200 -18.34 25.09 13.24
CA ALA A 200 -19.50 24.24 13.54
C ALA A 200 -19.23 23.28 14.71
N ALA A 201 -18.05 22.67 14.76
CA ALA A 201 -17.64 21.78 15.85
C ALA A 201 -17.59 22.54 17.20
N TYR A 202 -16.89 23.67 17.27
CA TYR A 202 -16.80 24.47 18.49
C TYR A 202 -18.16 24.99 18.98
N LEU A 203 -19.04 25.41 18.06
CA LEU A 203 -20.41 25.81 18.43
C LEU A 203 -21.19 24.65 19.03
N LYS A 204 -21.03 23.44 18.48
CA LYS A 204 -21.70 22.24 18.99
C LYS A 204 -21.17 21.84 20.37
N GLY A 205 -19.87 21.98 20.60
CA GLY A 205 -19.23 21.76 21.92
C GLY A 205 -19.73 22.72 23.01
N ARG A 206 -19.99 24.00 22.67
CA ARG A 206 -20.50 25.00 23.63
C ARG A 206 -21.99 24.87 23.95
N ASN A 207 -22.74 24.12 23.15
CA ASN A 207 -24.19 23.92 23.30
C ASN A 207 -24.55 22.58 23.97
N LEU A 208 -23.54 21.82 24.44
CA LEU A 208 -23.68 20.55 25.17
C LEU A 208 -23.25 20.71 26.62
#